data_AF-A0A9D8MWE2-F1
#
_entry.id   AF-A0A9D8MWE2-F1
#
_cell.length_a   1.000
_cell.length_b   1.000
_cell.length_c   1.000
_cell.angle_alpha   90.00
_cell.angle_beta   90.00
_cell.angle_gamma   90.00
#
_symmetry.space_group_name_H-M   'P 1'
#
loop_
_entity.id
_entity.type
_entity.pdbx_description
1 polymer ?
#
loop_
_entity_poly.entity_id
_entity_poly.type
_entity_poly.pdbx_seq_one_letter_code
_entity_poly.pdbx_strand_id
1 'polypeptide(L)'
;PFVIMFSLPFAAVGVLLGFWLSGVNLGMMSLVGIIILLGIVVKNGIVLIDYTILLRERGMNVRDASTTAARSRLRPILMTTLTTVLGLLPMAIGTGEGSEMWKSLGVTVCWGLSVSTIVTLVLIPTVYCALSVRQEKRRKKKLAKV
;
A
#
# COMPACT_ATOMS: atom_id res chain seq x y z
N PRO A 1 -1.47 -12.01 -7.74
CA PRO A 1 -1.99 -10.87 -8.53
C PRO A 1 -3.28 -10.23 -7.96
N PHE A 2 -4.39 -10.99 -7.78
CA PHE A 2 -5.68 -10.43 -7.33
C PHE A 2 -5.64 -9.64 -6.02
N VAL A 3 -4.85 -10.09 -5.04
CA VAL A 3 -4.72 -9.40 -3.74
C VAL A 3 -4.09 -8.01 -3.89
N ILE A 4 -3.17 -7.84 -4.83
CA ILE A 4 -2.51 -6.55 -5.13
C ILE A 4 -3.48 -5.63 -5.88
N MET A 5 -4.24 -6.17 -6.83
CA MET A 5 -5.25 -5.37 -7.54
C MET A 5 -6.33 -4.85 -6.59
N PHE A 6 -6.64 -5.60 -5.53
CA PHE A 6 -7.59 -5.18 -4.51
C PHE A 6 -7.09 -4.03 -3.63
N SER A 7 -5.79 -3.74 -3.58
CA SER A 7 -5.26 -2.60 -2.81
C SER A 7 -5.27 -1.27 -3.61
N LEU A 8 -5.44 -1.32 -4.93
CA LEU A 8 -5.48 -0.13 -5.79
C LEU A 8 -6.64 0.83 -5.50
N PRO A 9 -7.90 0.36 -5.28
CA PRO A 9 -9.02 1.24 -4.96
C PRO A 9 -8.77 2.03 -3.68
N PHE A 10 -8.09 1.43 -2.70
CA PHE A 10 -7.76 2.09 -1.44
C PHE A 10 -6.69 3.18 -1.62
N ALA A 11 -5.76 3.00 -2.56
CA ALA A 11 -4.81 4.05 -2.92
C ALA A 11 -5.53 5.26 -3.55
N ALA A 12 -6.54 5.02 -4.40
CA ALA A 12 -7.37 6.07 -4.97
C ALA A 12 -8.16 6.84 -3.89
N VAL A 13 -8.71 6.14 -2.89
CA VAL A 13 -9.37 6.78 -1.73
C VAL A 13 -8.40 7.67 -0.96
N GLY A 14 -7.15 7.25 -0.78
CA GLY A 14 -6.12 8.07 -0.12
C GLY A 14 -5.80 9.37 -0.87
N VAL A 15 -5.76 9.32 -2.20
CA VAL A 15 -5.57 10.52 -3.03
C VAL A 15 -6.78 11.46 -2.96
N LEU A 16 -7.99 10.91 -3.05
CA LEU A 16 -9.23 11.70 -2.95
C LEU A 16 -9.34 12.42 -1.60
N LEU A 17 -9.00 11.74 -0.51
CA LEU A 17 -8.89 12.35 0.82
C LEU A 17 -7.83 13.47 0.84
N GLY A 18 -6.68 13.25 0.20
CA GLY A 18 -5.62 14.25 0.09
C GLY A 18 -6.05 15.53 -0.62
N PHE A 19 -6.80 15.42 -1.72
CA PHE A 19 -7.35 16.61 -2.39
C PHE A 19 -8.38 17.33 -1.55
N TRP A 20 -9.22 16.58 -0.83
CA TRP A 20 -10.22 17.18 0.05
C TRP A 20 -9.58 17.95 1.22
N LEU A 21 -8.50 17.41 1.81
CA LEU A 21 -7.76 18.04 2.90
C LEU A 21 -6.89 19.22 2.47
N SER A 22 -6.20 19.12 1.33
CA SER A 22 -5.28 20.17 0.86
C SER A 22 -5.93 21.19 -0.08
N GLY A 23 -7.20 21.00 -0.47
CA GLY A 23 -7.95 21.94 -1.31
C GLY A 23 -7.37 22.13 -2.71
N VAL A 24 -6.65 21.14 -3.23
CA VAL A 24 -5.96 21.21 -4.53
C VAL A 24 -6.81 20.58 -5.62
N ASN A 25 -6.87 21.21 -6.78
CA ASN A 25 -7.66 20.70 -7.90
C ASN A 25 -7.02 19.51 -8.60
N LEU A 26 -7.89 18.65 -9.13
CA LEU A 26 -7.54 17.62 -10.09
C LEU A 26 -7.11 18.28 -11.42
N GLY A 27 -5.81 18.26 -11.69
CA GLY A 27 -5.19 18.71 -12.94
C GLY A 27 -4.33 17.63 -13.58
N MET A 28 -3.62 18.00 -14.65
CA MET A 28 -2.75 17.07 -15.38
C MET A 28 -1.62 16.53 -14.49
N MET A 29 -1.04 17.38 -13.63
CA MET A 29 0.03 16.97 -12.71
C MET A 29 -0.44 16.02 -11.61
N SER A 30 -1.67 16.15 -11.10
CA SER A 30 -2.22 15.14 -10.18
C SER A 30 -2.40 13.78 -10.83
N LEU A 31 -2.76 13.71 -12.13
CA LEU A 31 -2.86 12.44 -12.83
C LEU A 31 -1.50 11.73 -12.93
N VAL A 32 -0.44 12.49 -13.20
CA VAL A 32 0.94 11.98 -13.16
C VAL A 32 1.27 11.47 -11.75
N GLY A 33 0.90 12.23 -10.71
CA GLY A 33 1.06 11.82 -9.31
C GLY A 33 0.35 10.51 -8.99
N ILE A 34 -0.88 10.30 -9.48
CA ILE A 34 -1.64 9.06 -9.32
C ILE A 34 -0.92 7.88 -9.99
N ILE A 35 -0.37 8.07 -11.19
CA ILE A 35 0.37 7.01 -11.90
C ILE A 35 1.62 6.60 -11.11
N ILE A 36 2.39 7.57 -10.61
CA ILE A 36 3.56 7.31 -9.76
C ILE A 36 3.14 6.56 -8.49
N LEU A 37 2.07 7.02 -7.85
CA LEU A 37 1.51 6.39 -6.65
C LEU A 37 1.17 4.92 -6.89
N LEU A 38 0.47 4.62 -7.99
CA LEU A 38 0.10 3.24 -8.34
C LEU A 38 1.33 2.35 -8.45
N GLY A 39 2.41 2.83 -9.08
CA GLY A 39 3.66 2.08 -9.17
C GLY A 39 4.27 1.76 -7.80
N ILE A 40 4.27 2.72 -6.87
CA ILE A 40 4.83 2.53 -5.53
C ILE A 40 3.95 1.56 -4.70
N VAL A 41 2.63 1.70 -4.77
CA VAL A 41 1.68 0.83 -4.06
C VAL A 41 1.78 -0.61 -4.57
N VAL A 42 1.82 -0.81 -5.88
CA VAL A 42 1.99 -2.13 -6.49
C VAL A 42 3.33 -2.74 -6.09
N LYS A 43 4.43 -1.98 -6.13
CA LYS A 43 5.75 -2.42 -5.67
C LYS A 43 5.72 -2.89 -4.21
N ASN A 44 5.13 -2.10 -3.31
CA ASN A 44 5.03 -2.44 -1.90
C ASN A 44 4.22 -3.74 -1.69
N GLY A 45 3.13 -3.91 -2.43
CA GLY A 45 2.32 -5.14 -2.41
C GLY A 45 3.06 -6.37 -2.94
N ILE A 46 3.78 -6.24 -4.07
CA ILE A 46 4.59 -7.32 -4.65
C ILE A 46 5.64 -7.81 -3.64
N VAL A 47 6.43 -6.90 -3.07
CA VAL A 47 7.52 -7.25 -2.14
C VAL A 47 7.01 -8.00 -0.90
N LEU A 48 5.83 -7.63 -0.39
CA LEU A 48 5.23 -8.29 0.77
C LEU A 48 4.70 -9.69 0.44
N ILE A 49 4.00 -9.84 -0.68
CA ILE A 49 3.44 -11.14 -1.10
C ILE A 49 4.54 -12.11 -1.50
N ASP A 50 5.52 -11.64 -2.27
CA ASP A 50 6.65 -12.46 -2.71
C ASP A 50 7.41 -13.05 -1.52
N TYR A 51 7.66 -12.23 -0.50
CA TYR A 51 8.28 -12.70 0.73
C TYR A 51 7.39 -13.68 1.53
N THR A 52 6.07 -13.51 1.48
CA THR A 52 5.12 -14.44 2.10
C THR A 52 5.12 -15.80 1.37
N ILE A 53 5.23 -15.80 0.04
CA ILE A 53 5.36 -17.03 -0.77
C ILE A 53 6.68 -17.74 -0.43
N LEU A 54 7.79 -16.99 -0.36
CA LEU A 54 9.09 -17.53 0.02
C LEU A 54 9.08 -18.19 1.41
N LEU A 55 8.45 -17.57 2.41
CA LEU A 55 8.31 -18.15 3.75
C LEU A 55 7.44 -19.42 3.74
N ARG A 56 6.43 -19.46 2.86
CA ARG A 56 5.58 -20.63 2.68
C ARG A 56 6.33 -21.79 2.01
N GLU A 57 7.20 -21.51 1.03
CA GLU A 57 8.08 -22.51 0.41
C GLU A 57 9.09 -23.08 1.41
N ARG A 58 9.50 -22.29 2.41
CA ARG A 58 10.30 -22.73 3.56
C ARG A 58 9.54 -23.57 4.57
N GLY A 59 8.29 -23.96 4.27
CA GLY A 59 7.48 -24.85 5.10
C GLY A 59 6.72 -24.17 6.23
N MET A 60 6.74 -22.84 6.33
CA MET A 60 5.99 -22.14 7.38
C MET A 60 4.49 -22.18 7.12
N ASN A 61 3.71 -22.28 8.20
CA ASN A 61 2.27 -22.24 8.13
C ASN A 61 1.82 -20.86 7.62
N VAL A 62 0.72 -20.84 6.85
CA VAL A 62 0.22 -19.66 6.13
C VAL A 62 0.11 -18.44 7.06
N ARG A 63 -0.45 -18.64 8.27
CA ARG A 63 -0.58 -17.57 9.28
C ARG A 63 0.78 -17.00 9.71
N ASP A 64 1.72 -17.88 10.07
CA ASP A 64 3.04 -17.47 10.58
C ASP A 64 3.89 -16.84 9.47
N ALA A 65 3.75 -17.32 8.23
CA ALA A 65 4.40 -16.74 7.06
C ALA A 65 3.94 -15.29 6.83
N SER A 66 2.64 -15.00 6.92
CA SER A 66 2.15 -13.64 6.72
C SER A 66 2.48 -12.70 7.87
N THR A 67 2.40 -13.13 9.13
CA THR A 67 2.78 -12.29 10.28
C THR A 67 4.26 -11.98 10.26
N THR A 68 5.10 -12.97 9.96
CA THR A 68 6.56 -12.81 9.83
C THR A 68 6.91 -11.92 8.63
N ALA A 69 6.25 -12.13 7.48
CA ALA A 69 6.45 -11.29 6.31
C ALA A 69 6.07 -9.83 6.56
N ALA A 70 4.92 -9.60 7.20
CA ALA A 70 4.46 -8.28 7.56
C ALA A 70 5.49 -7.59 8.48
N ARG A 71 5.95 -8.26 9.54
CA ARG A 71 6.93 -7.68 10.49
C ARG A 71 8.27 -7.33 9.83
N SER A 72 8.81 -8.22 8.99
CA SER A 72 10.11 -8.01 8.35
C SER A 72 10.06 -6.96 7.25
N ARG A 73 8.95 -6.86 6.50
CA ARG A 73 8.79 -5.89 5.41
C ARG A 73 8.22 -4.55 5.85
N LEU A 74 7.64 -4.47 7.06
CA LEU A 74 7.15 -3.23 7.66
C LEU A 74 8.20 -2.12 7.62
N ARG A 75 9.42 -2.42 8.09
CA ARG A 75 10.52 -1.46 8.16
C ARG A 75 10.91 -0.93 6.76
N PRO A 76 11.21 -1.79 5.76
CA PRO A 76 11.46 -1.34 4.40
C PRO A 76 10.34 -0.49 3.78
N ILE A 77 9.07 -0.87 3.96
CA ILE A 77 7.93 -0.15 3.39
C ILE A 77 7.80 1.23 4.03
N LEU A 78 7.94 1.31 5.36
CA LEU A 78 7.92 2.60 6.06
C LEU A 78 9.07 3.49 5.61
N MET A 79 10.28 2.95 5.49
CA MET A 79 11.46 3.70 5.02
C MET A 79 11.24 4.32 3.64
N THR A 80 10.74 3.56 2.66
CA THR A 80 10.50 4.12 1.32
C THR A 80 9.43 5.20 1.35
N THR A 81 8.36 4.99 2.11
CA THR A 81 7.25 5.95 2.20
C THR A 81 7.67 7.24 2.89
N LEU A 82 8.44 7.16 3.98
CA LEU A 82 9.01 8.31 4.67
C LEU A 82 9.95 9.09 3.77
N THR A 83 10.85 8.40 3.06
CA THR A 83 11.77 9.07 2.13
C THR A 83 11.03 9.79 1.02
N THR A 84 9.98 9.19 0.43
CA THR A 84 9.20 9.85 -0.63
C THR A 84 8.38 11.02 -0.08
N VAL A 85 7.74 10.87 1.07
CA VAL A 85 6.96 11.94 1.70
C VAL A 85 7.87 13.12 2.08
N LEU A 86 9.00 12.86 2.73
CA LEU A 86 9.95 13.92 3.11
C LEU A 86 10.59 14.59 1.90
N GLY A 87 10.89 13.83 0.84
CA GLY A 87 11.47 14.38 -0.39
C GLY A 87 10.49 15.26 -1.18
N LEU A 88 9.19 14.97 -1.13
CA LEU A 88 8.14 15.72 -1.83
C LEU A 88 7.45 16.77 -0.94
N LEU A 89 7.69 16.74 0.38
CA LEU A 89 7.19 17.73 1.33
C LEU A 89 7.48 19.18 0.91
N PRO A 90 8.71 19.57 0.52
CA PRO A 90 8.98 20.95 0.10
C PRO A 90 8.22 21.33 -1.18
N MET A 91 8.00 20.40 -2.10
CA MET A 91 7.20 20.63 -3.30
C MET A 91 5.71 20.84 -2.98
N ALA A 92 5.20 20.19 -1.94
CA ALA A 92 3.82 20.35 -1.49
C ALA A 92 3.55 21.69 -0.77
N ILE A 93 4.59 22.31 -0.19
CA ILE A 93 4.47 23.55 0.61
C ILE A 93 4.99 24.78 -0.17
N GLY A 94 5.81 24.60 -1.21
CA GLY A 94 6.41 25.68 -1.97
C GLY A 94 5.38 26.66 -2.53
N THR A 95 5.60 27.96 -2.25
CA THR A 95 4.79 29.08 -2.74
C THR A 95 5.61 29.90 -3.73
N GLY A 96 5.42 29.65 -5.02
CA GLY A 96 6.11 30.35 -6.12
C GLY A 96 5.27 30.37 -7.40
N GLU A 97 5.69 31.09 -8.43
CA GLU A 97 5.00 31.06 -9.73
C GLU A 97 5.06 29.65 -10.36
N GLY A 98 3.91 29.12 -10.80
CA GLY A 98 3.79 27.73 -11.24
C GLY A 98 3.75 26.68 -10.12
N SER A 99 3.77 27.11 -8.84
CA SER A 99 3.75 26.18 -7.71
C SER A 99 2.47 25.36 -7.59
N GLU A 100 1.32 25.81 -8.11
CA GLU A 100 0.08 25.02 -8.08
C GLU A 100 0.22 23.67 -8.78
N MET A 101 0.99 23.62 -9.88
CA MET A 101 1.22 22.40 -10.64
C MET A 101 2.07 21.40 -9.85
N TRP A 102 3.17 21.86 -9.26
CA TRP A 102 4.08 21.03 -8.45
C TRP A 102 3.46 20.65 -7.09
N LYS A 103 2.69 21.55 -6.50
CA LYS A 103 1.92 21.33 -5.27
C LYS A 103 0.88 20.23 -5.46
N SER A 104 0.12 20.26 -6.55
CA SER A 104 -0.85 19.20 -6.87
C SER A 104 -0.18 17.83 -6.97
N LEU A 105 0.99 17.74 -7.62
CA LEU A 105 1.77 16.50 -7.68
C LEU A 105 2.26 16.05 -6.30
N GLY A 106 2.90 16.94 -5.54
CA GLY A 106 3.45 16.64 -4.22
C GLY A 106 2.36 16.21 -3.23
N VAL A 107 1.23 16.92 -3.19
CA VAL A 107 0.07 16.61 -2.35
C VAL A 107 -0.50 15.24 -2.73
N THR A 108 -0.68 14.96 -4.02
CA THR A 108 -1.20 13.67 -4.50
C THR A 108 -0.37 12.51 -3.98
N VAL A 109 0.96 12.60 -4.13
CA VAL A 109 1.87 11.51 -3.77
C VAL A 109 2.04 11.42 -2.25
N CYS A 110 2.18 12.55 -1.54
CA CYS A 110 2.33 12.56 -0.08
C CYS A 110 1.11 12.01 0.64
N TRP A 111 -0.09 12.51 0.32
CA TRP A 111 -1.32 12.03 0.95
C TRP A 111 -1.69 10.64 0.49
N GLY A 112 -1.61 10.39 -0.83
CA GLY A 112 -1.89 9.09 -1.38
C GLY A 112 -0.99 8.02 -0.77
N LEU A 113 0.33 8.26 -0.60
CA LEU A 113 1.23 7.29 0.01
C LEU A 113 0.99 7.17 1.51
N SER A 114 0.79 8.26 2.22
CA SER A 114 0.60 8.21 3.67
C SER A 114 -0.64 7.40 4.02
N VAL A 115 -1.78 7.71 3.39
CA VAL A 115 -3.04 7.00 3.61
C VAL A 115 -2.98 5.59 3.03
N SER A 116 -2.47 5.41 1.81
CA SER A 116 -2.37 4.08 1.19
C SER A 116 -1.44 3.16 1.97
N THR A 117 -0.35 3.67 2.54
CA THR A 117 0.58 2.84 3.33
C THR A 117 -0.09 2.41 4.63
N ILE A 118 -0.72 3.33 5.36
CA ILE A 118 -1.45 2.98 6.59
C ILE A 118 -2.54 1.93 6.28
N VAL A 119 -3.34 2.16 5.24
CA VAL A 119 -4.41 1.24 4.85
C VAL A 119 -3.83 -0.08 4.38
N THR A 120 -2.87 -0.10 3.46
CA THR A 120 -2.27 -1.33 2.90
C THR A 120 -1.59 -2.18 3.98
N LEU A 121 -0.95 -1.54 4.94
CA LEU A 121 -0.21 -2.19 6.01
C LEU A 121 -1.15 -2.80 7.07
N VAL A 122 -2.40 -2.32 7.19
CA VAL A 122 -3.47 -2.94 7.99
C VAL A 122 -4.28 -3.95 7.16
N LEU A 123 -4.56 -3.62 5.90
CA LEU A 123 -5.48 -4.34 5.02
C LEU A 123 -4.85 -5.61 4.45
N ILE A 124 -3.55 -5.60 4.12
CA ILE A 124 -2.87 -6.82 3.67
C ILE A 124 -2.84 -7.90 4.77
N PRO A 125 -2.38 -7.62 6.02
CA PRO A 125 -2.39 -8.66 7.05
C PRO A 125 -3.81 -9.08 7.47
N THR A 126 -4.81 -8.18 7.46
CA THR A 126 -6.20 -8.56 7.77
C THR A 126 -6.86 -9.40 6.67
N VAL A 127 -6.69 -9.04 5.39
CA VAL A 127 -7.17 -9.86 4.26
C VAL A 127 -6.46 -11.21 4.23
N TYR A 128 -5.15 -11.23 4.52
CA TYR A 128 -4.43 -12.47 4.61
C TYR A 128 -4.89 -13.33 5.79
N CYS A 129 -5.11 -12.76 6.98
CA CYS A 129 -5.69 -13.45 8.13
C CYS A 129 -7.10 -13.98 7.83
N ALA A 130 -7.94 -13.20 7.15
CA ALA A 130 -9.29 -13.62 6.77
C ALA A 130 -9.26 -14.80 5.78
N LEU A 131 -8.36 -14.77 4.80
CA LEU A 131 -8.16 -15.86 3.85
C LEU A 131 -7.54 -17.09 4.51
N SER A 132 -6.60 -16.92 5.45
CA SER A 132 -5.98 -18.03 6.17
C SER A 132 -6.96 -18.71 7.14
N VAL A 133 -7.81 -17.96 7.84
CA VAL A 133 -8.90 -18.50 8.67
C VAL A 133 -9.85 -19.35 7.82
N ARG A 134 -10.15 -18.90 6.59
CA ARG A 134 -11.03 -19.61 5.64
C ARG A 134 -10.37 -20.89 5.08
N GLN A 135 -9.06 -20.86 4.83
CA GLN A 135 -8.29 -22.03 4.39
C GLN A 135 -8.10 -23.07 5.49
N GLU A 136 -7.89 -22.65 6.73
CA GLU A 136 -7.72 -23.55 7.86
C GLU A 136 -9.03 -24.25 8.25
N LYS A 137 -10.17 -23.54 8.18
CA LYS A 137 -11.50 -24.16 8.27
C LYS A 137 -11.74 -25.19 7.15
N ARG A 138 -11.27 -24.94 5.93
CA ARG A 138 -11.36 -25.90 4.81
C ARG A 138 -10.43 -27.11 4.97
N ARG A 139 -9.22 -26.92 5.51
CA ARG A 139 -8.25 -28.02 5.74
C ARG A 139 -8.69 -28.92 6.89
N LYS A 140 -9.19 -28.36 8.00
CA LYS A 140 -9.81 -29.14 9.09
C LYS A 140 -11.04 -29.93 8.62
N LYS A 141 -11.87 -29.36 7.73
CA LYS A 141 -12.99 -30.08 7.11
C LYS A 141 -12.58 -31.19 6.14
N LYS A 142 -11.39 -31.13 5.53
CA LYS A 142 -10.86 -32.23 4.69
C LYS A 142 -10.24 -33.34 5.53
N LEU A 143 -9.53 -33.00 6.60
CA LEU A 143 -8.92 -33.97 7.53
C LEU A 143 -9.96 -34.70 8.41
N ALA A 144 -11.08 -34.06 8.75
CA ALA A 144 -12.16 -34.70 9.49
C ALA A 144 -13.09 -35.58 8.60
N LYS A 145 -12.76 -35.73 7.31
CA LYS A 145 -13.54 -36.50 6.33
C LYS A 145 -12.77 -37.69 5.75
N VAL A 146 -11.54 -37.92 6.24
CA VAL A 146 -10.70 -39.10 6.01
C VAL A 146 -10.68 -39.87 7.33
#